data_AF-A0AAW7Z5R4-F1
#
_entry.id   AF-A0AAW7Z5R4-F1
#
_cell.length_a   1.000
_cell.length_b   1.000
_cell.length_c   1.000
_cell.angle_alpha   90.00
_cell.angle_beta   90.00
_cell.angle_gamma   90.00
#
_symmetry.space_group_name_H-M   'P 1'
#
loop_
_entity.id
_entity.type
_entity.pdbx_description
1 polymer ?
#
loop_
_entity_poly.entity_id
_entity_poly.type
_entity_poly.pdbx_seq_one_letter_code
_entity_poly.pdbx_strand_id
1 'polypeptide(L)'
;MKKKMEKKLNVLIILVLLSASAPCFSKADSEQAPEKENDIETIEVTAKLKLHQLKYAIKQRSYEFFDVFNKYNDVPEFEVICHYRAPKGSKIKRKECESRYIKAKRTQLIDIAVTTGGRLPDEGLVDIQTRVMRIESQMHLRSLIIDNPELQESYSSLKDAMDRYEKHKDASKE
;
A
#
# COMPACT_ATOMS: atom_id res chain seq x y z
N MET A 1 -53.89 -16.18 28.08
CA MET A 1 -54.25 -14.80 27.75
C MET A 1 -53.47 -14.35 26.51
N LYS A 2 -54.21 -13.99 25.44
CA LYS A 2 -53.85 -13.29 24.18
C LYS A 2 -52.55 -13.65 23.44
N LYS A 3 -52.71 -14.51 22.41
CA LYS A 3 -51.94 -14.56 21.15
C LYS A 3 -52.26 -13.34 20.26
N LYS A 4 -51.28 -12.88 19.47
CA LYS A 4 -51.43 -12.15 18.18
C LYS A 4 -50.06 -12.26 17.49
N MET A 5 -49.79 -13.07 16.48
CA MET A 5 -50.44 -13.33 15.18
C MET A 5 -50.42 -12.12 14.23
N GLU A 6 -49.51 -12.26 13.27
CA GLU A 6 -49.30 -11.61 11.95
C GLU A 6 -50.37 -10.65 11.40
N LYS A 7 -49.93 -9.64 10.60
CA LYS A 7 -50.14 -9.60 9.12
C LYS A 7 -49.91 -8.20 8.49
N LYS A 8 -49.32 -8.27 7.29
CA LYS A 8 -49.54 -7.45 6.06
C LYS A 8 -48.81 -6.10 5.86
N LEU A 9 -47.81 -6.20 4.99
CA LEU A 9 -47.61 -5.44 3.74
C LEU A 9 -48.66 -4.37 3.43
N ASN A 10 -48.23 -3.11 3.31
CA ASN A 10 -48.93 -2.06 2.57
C ASN A 10 -47.94 -1.31 1.68
N VAL A 11 -48.08 -1.57 0.39
CA VAL A 11 -47.60 -0.76 -0.73
C VAL A 11 -48.44 0.51 -0.76
N LEU A 12 -47.81 1.68 -0.82
CA LEU A 12 -48.49 2.91 -1.27
C LEU A 12 -47.67 3.54 -2.39
N ILE A 13 -48.09 3.18 -3.61
CA ILE A 13 -47.75 3.82 -4.86
C ILE A 13 -48.47 5.18 -4.88
N ILE A 14 -47.72 6.28 -5.03
CA ILE A 14 -48.27 7.57 -5.44
C ILE A 14 -47.87 7.78 -6.89
N LEU A 15 -48.88 7.73 -7.75
CA LEU A 15 -48.87 7.97 -9.19
C LEU A 15 -49.78 9.18 -9.42
N VAL A 16 -49.32 10.25 -10.07
CA VAL A 16 -50.08 11.39 -10.65
C VAL A 16 -49.05 12.49 -11.02
N LEU A 17 -49.02 13.16 -12.18
CA LEU A 17 -49.77 13.11 -13.44
C LEU A 17 -48.91 13.77 -14.56
N LEU A 18 -49.12 13.23 -15.76
CA LEU A 18 -49.00 13.76 -17.12
C LEU A 18 -48.53 15.21 -17.36
N SER A 19 -47.49 15.34 -18.20
CA SER A 19 -47.44 16.36 -19.26
C SER A 19 -47.43 15.66 -20.62
N ALA A 20 -48.49 15.88 -21.39
CA ALA A 20 -48.66 15.39 -22.74
C ALA A 20 -47.76 16.16 -23.74
N SER A 21 -46.90 15.44 -24.47
CA SER A 21 -46.40 15.87 -25.76
C SER A 21 -46.69 14.75 -26.78
N ALA A 22 -47.50 15.07 -27.78
CA ALA A 22 -47.82 14.16 -28.87
C ALA A 22 -46.57 13.88 -29.73
N PRO A 23 -46.39 12.63 -30.22
CA PRO A 23 -45.28 12.29 -31.09
C PRO A 23 -45.57 12.74 -32.52
N CYS A 24 -44.74 13.64 -33.06
CA CYS A 24 -44.69 13.87 -34.50
C CYS A 24 -43.79 12.78 -35.11
N PHE A 25 -44.38 11.69 -35.59
CA PHE A 25 -43.66 10.72 -36.42
C PHE A 25 -43.48 11.31 -37.82
N SER A 26 -42.35 11.98 -38.05
CA SER A 26 -41.86 12.20 -39.41
C SER A 26 -41.33 10.89 -39.96
N LYS A 27 -42.04 10.27 -40.89
CA LYS A 27 -41.52 9.17 -41.71
C LYS A 27 -40.65 9.79 -42.79
N ALA A 28 -39.36 9.95 -42.50
CA ALA A 28 -38.36 10.25 -43.52
C ALA A 28 -37.87 8.90 -44.08
N ASP A 29 -38.28 8.61 -45.31
CA ASP A 29 -37.59 7.66 -46.15
C ASP A 29 -36.25 8.30 -46.52
N SER A 30 -35.15 7.69 -46.10
CA SER A 30 -33.82 8.02 -46.57
C SER A 30 -33.02 6.73 -46.62
N GLU A 31 -32.53 6.47 -47.82
CA GLU A 31 -31.74 5.31 -48.23
C GLU A 31 -30.72 4.91 -47.16
N GLN A 32 -30.53 3.59 -47.04
CA GLN A 32 -29.36 3.00 -46.40
C GLN A 32 -28.09 3.58 -47.04
N ALA A 33 -27.54 4.63 -46.42
CA ALA A 33 -26.11 4.86 -46.46
C ALA A 33 -25.47 3.73 -45.63
N PRO A 34 -24.44 3.04 -46.15
CA PRO A 34 -23.75 2.03 -45.36
C PRO A 34 -23.23 2.71 -44.09
N GLU A 35 -23.70 2.23 -42.94
CA GLU A 35 -23.21 2.62 -41.63
C GLU A 35 -21.71 2.32 -41.65
N LYS A 36 -20.89 3.37 -41.81
CA LYS A 36 -19.46 3.28 -41.52
C LYS A 36 -19.39 2.88 -40.06
N GLU A 37 -19.03 1.62 -39.83
CA GLU A 37 -18.53 1.10 -38.58
C GLU A 37 -17.66 2.20 -37.97
N ASN A 38 -18.17 2.84 -36.92
CA ASN A 38 -17.43 3.88 -36.22
C ASN A 38 -16.22 3.16 -35.63
N ASP A 39 -15.09 3.30 -36.30
CA ASP A 39 -13.80 2.81 -35.86
C ASP A 39 -13.45 3.60 -34.59
N ILE A 40 -13.93 3.13 -33.44
CA ILE A 40 -13.67 3.74 -32.14
C ILE A 40 -12.22 3.39 -31.82
N GLU A 41 -11.30 4.31 -32.15
CA GLU A 41 -9.91 4.24 -31.74
C GLU A 41 -9.84 4.08 -30.21
N THR A 42 -9.43 2.90 -29.77
CA THR A 42 -9.16 2.65 -28.35
C THR A 42 -7.81 3.26 -28.02
N ILE A 43 -7.83 4.46 -27.43
CA ILE A 43 -6.62 5.11 -26.93
C ILE A 43 -6.21 4.41 -25.62
N GLU A 44 -5.26 3.47 -25.70
CA GLU A 44 -4.65 2.85 -24.52
C GLU A 44 -3.66 3.84 -23.88
N VAL A 45 -4.11 4.54 -22.83
CA VAL A 45 -3.24 5.46 -22.07
C VAL A 45 -2.37 4.66 -21.10
N THR A 46 -1.18 4.26 -21.55
CA THR A 46 -0.16 3.69 -20.68
C THR A 46 0.53 4.79 -19.88
N ALA A 47 -0.03 5.14 -18.71
CA ALA A 47 0.63 6.05 -17.80
C ALA A 47 1.89 5.39 -17.22
N LYS A 48 3.09 5.77 -17.71
CA LYS A 48 4.36 5.33 -17.13
C LYS A 48 4.53 5.92 -15.72
N LEU A 49 4.60 5.05 -14.71
CA LEU A 49 4.91 5.47 -13.35
C LEU A 49 6.34 6.02 -13.27
N LYS A 50 6.51 7.18 -12.66
CA LYS A 50 7.83 7.77 -12.41
C LYS A 50 8.54 7.01 -11.29
N LEU A 51 9.88 6.94 -11.32
CA LEU A 51 10.67 6.23 -10.30
C LEU A 51 10.35 6.62 -8.85
N HIS A 52 10.05 7.90 -8.59
CA HIS A 52 9.70 8.35 -7.23
C HIS A 52 8.35 7.79 -6.75
N GLN A 53 7.39 7.57 -7.65
CA GLN A 53 6.10 6.95 -7.34
C GLN A 53 6.29 5.47 -6.99
N LEU A 54 7.19 4.78 -7.69
CA LEU A 54 7.56 3.39 -7.39
C LEU A 54 8.28 3.27 -6.04
N LYS A 55 9.23 4.18 -5.74
CA LYS A 55 9.85 4.26 -4.40
C LYS A 55 8.82 4.49 -3.30
N TYR A 56 7.84 5.36 -3.56
CA TYR A 56 6.74 5.59 -2.61
C TYR A 56 5.89 4.33 -2.42
N ALA A 57 5.57 3.61 -3.50
CA ALA A 57 4.83 2.35 -3.43
C ALA A 57 5.57 1.29 -2.61
N ILE A 58 6.89 1.10 -2.82
CA ILE A 58 7.72 0.22 -1.98
C ILE A 58 7.59 0.61 -0.51
N LYS A 59 7.65 1.91 -0.20
CA LYS A 59 7.56 2.40 1.18
C LYS A 59 6.21 2.05 1.83
N GLN A 60 5.11 2.21 1.11
CA GLN A 60 3.77 1.84 1.60
C GLN A 60 3.67 0.33 1.84
N ARG A 61 4.10 -0.49 0.86
CA ARG A 61 4.11 -1.95 1.01
C ARG A 61 5.02 -2.42 2.14
N SER A 62 6.12 -1.71 2.38
CA SER A 62 7.01 -2.02 3.50
C SER A 62 6.31 -1.78 4.83
N TYR A 63 5.53 -0.71 4.97
CA TYR A 63 4.76 -0.45 6.19
C TYR A 63 3.70 -1.51 6.45
N GLU A 64 2.91 -1.85 5.42
CA GLU A 64 1.91 -2.92 5.48
C GLU A 64 2.57 -4.25 5.88
N PHE A 65 3.70 -4.57 5.25
CA PHE A 65 4.50 -5.74 5.58
C PHE A 65 4.97 -5.75 7.03
N PHE A 66 5.51 -4.65 7.54
CA PHE A 66 5.97 -4.58 8.93
C PHE A 66 4.83 -4.70 9.94
N ASP A 67 3.67 -4.10 9.65
CA ASP A 67 2.50 -4.20 10.51
C ASP A 67 2.01 -5.66 10.58
N VAL A 68 2.00 -6.40 9.46
CA VAL A 68 1.67 -7.85 9.42
C VAL A 68 2.76 -8.70 10.06
N PHE A 69 4.04 -8.43 9.78
CA PHE A 69 5.17 -9.15 10.37
C PHE A 69 5.13 -9.08 11.91
N ASN A 70 4.95 -7.88 12.47
CA ASN A 70 4.90 -7.69 13.92
C ASN A 70 3.73 -8.42 14.60
N LYS A 71 2.64 -8.70 13.88
CA LYS A 71 1.50 -9.49 14.40
C LYS A 71 1.88 -10.95 14.67
N TYR A 72 2.79 -11.50 13.86
CA TYR A 72 3.21 -12.91 13.91
C TYR A 72 4.57 -13.13 14.57
N ASN A 73 5.39 -12.08 14.62
CA ASN A 73 6.71 -12.11 15.23
C ASN A 73 6.60 -12.24 16.76
N ASP A 74 7.20 -13.30 17.30
CA ASP A 74 7.26 -13.59 18.73
C ASP A 74 8.58 -13.17 19.38
N VAL A 75 9.58 -12.76 18.60
CA VAL A 75 10.88 -12.26 19.08
C VAL A 75 10.85 -10.73 19.20
N PRO A 76 10.77 -10.15 20.41
CA PRO A 76 10.59 -8.70 20.60
C PRO A 76 11.68 -7.86 19.94
N GLU A 77 12.93 -8.34 19.90
CA GLU A 77 14.08 -7.66 19.31
C GLU A 77 13.93 -7.42 17.80
N PHE A 78 13.20 -8.29 17.10
CA PHE A 78 12.99 -8.21 15.65
C PHE A 78 11.82 -7.32 15.24
N GLU A 79 10.97 -6.92 16.20
CA GLU A 79 9.84 -6.03 15.96
C GLU A 79 10.29 -4.74 15.24
N VAL A 80 9.55 -4.36 14.20
CA VAL A 80 9.81 -3.13 13.45
C VAL A 80 8.93 -2.00 13.98
N ILE A 81 9.56 -1.01 14.60
CA ILE A 81 8.87 0.11 15.22
C ILE A 81 8.72 1.23 14.19
N CYS A 82 7.48 1.55 13.83
CA CYS A 82 7.16 2.64 12.93
C CYS A 82 6.59 3.85 13.67
N HIS A 83 7.07 5.06 13.36
CA HIS A 83 6.57 6.30 13.95
C HIS A 83 6.57 7.46 12.95
N TYR A 84 5.70 8.44 13.15
CA TYR A 84 5.67 9.65 12.33
C TYR A 84 6.61 10.72 12.92
N ARG A 85 7.65 11.08 12.17
CA ARG A 85 8.63 12.10 12.56
C ARG A 85 8.69 13.22 11.54
N ALA A 86 8.81 14.46 12.01
CA ALA A 86 9.15 15.59 11.15
C ALA A 86 10.67 15.86 11.26
N PRO A 87 11.38 16.00 10.14
CA PRO A 87 12.77 16.49 10.15
C PRO A 87 12.88 17.87 10.81
N LYS A 88 14.03 18.18 11.40
CA LYS A 88 14.29 19.51 11.97
C LYS A 88 14.04 20.58 10.90
N GLY A 89 13.28 21.62 11.26
CA GLY A 89 12.91 22.71 10.34
C GLY A 89 11.77 22.41 9.37
N SER A 90 11.16 21.22 9.42
CA SER A 90 9.97 20.88 8.61
C SER A 90 8.75 20.60 9.49
N LYS A 91 7.56 20.97 9.01
CA LYS A 91 6.28 20.55 9.60
C LYS A 91 5.71 19.29 8.93
N ILE A 92 6.35 18.81 7.86
CA ILE A 92 5.89 17.65 7.10
C ILE A 92 6.37 16.39 7.80
N LYS A 93 5.44 15.65 8.41
CA LYS A 93 5.72 14.36 9.06
C LYS A 93 5.88 13.26 8.01
N ARG A 94 6.81 12.35 8.26
CA ARG A 94 7.05 11.14 7.46
C ARG A 94 7.02 9.94 8.41
N LYS A 95 6.38 8.84 7.99
CA LYS A 95 6.50 7.55 8.69
C LYS A 95 7.95 7.06 8.48
N GLU A 96 8.61 6.69 9.56
CA GLU A 96 9.96 6.13 9.62
C GLU A 96 9.85 4.84 10.43
N CYS A 97 10.46 3.77 9.92
CA CYS A 97 10.41 2.45 10.53
C CYS A 97 11.83 1.95 10.74
N GLU A 98 12.08 1.33 11.89
CA GLU A 98 13.36 0.72 12.23
C GLU A 98 13.12 -0.51 13.11
N SER A 99 13.92 -1.56 12.91
CA SER A 99 13.88 -2.71 13.82
C SER A 99 14.33 -2.32 15.22
N ARG A 100 13.72 -2.91 16.25
CA ARG A 100 14.03 -2.63 17.65
C ARG A 100 15.50 -2.86 17.97
N TYR A 101 16.11 -3.92 17.43
CA TYR A 101 17.54 -4.18 17.60
C TYR A 101 18.44 -3.07 17.01
N ILE A 102 18.07 -2.48 15.86
CA ILE A 102 18.80 -1.36 15.25
C ILE A 102 18.71 -0.14 16.14
N LYS A 103 17.49 0.19 16.60
CA LYS A 103 17.25 1.31 17.49
C LYS A 103 18.04 1.19 18.80
N ALA A 104 18.00 0.01 19.42
CA ALA A 104 18.72 -0.29 20.64
C ALA A 104 20.23 -0.11 20.43
N LYS A 105 20.77 -0.65 19.33
CA LYS A 105 22.20 -0.55 19.03
C LYS A 105 22.65 0.87 18.74
N ARG A 106 21.86 1.63 17.97
CA ARG A 106 22.13 3.06 17.72
C ARG A 106 22.13 3.84 19.03
N THR A 107 21.17 3.58 19.90
CA THR A 107 21.07 4.25 21.22
C THR A 107 22.28 3.94 22.09
N GLN A 108 22.70 2.67 22.15
CA GLN A 108 23.91 2.25 22.88
C GLN A 108 25.15 2.97 22.36
N LEU A 109 25.33 3.05 21.03
CA LEU A 109 26.50 3.69 20.44
C LEU A 109 26.51 5.22 20.66
N ILE A 110 25.35 5.86 20.65
CA ILE A 110 25.22 7.27 21.00
C ILE A 110 25.60 7.49 22.47
N ASP A 111 25.12 6.65 23.38
CA ASP A 111 25.44 6.76 24.81
C ASP A 111 26.95 6.60 25.07
N ILE A 112 27.59 5.62 24.43
CA ILE A 112 29.05 5.46 24.49
C ILE A 112 29.76 6.70 23.96
N ALA A 113 29.34 7.26 22.82
CA ALA A 113 29.96 8.46 22.26
C ALA A 113 29.80 9.67 23.21
N VAL A 114 28.63 9.86 23.81
CA VAL A 114 28.36 10.96 24.75
C VAL A 114 29.20 10.81 26.03
N THR A 115 29.24 9.61 26.60
CA THR A 115 29.96 9.33 27.86
C THR A 115 31.48 9.40 27.71
N THR A 116 32.01 9.02 26.55
CA THR A 116 33.46 9.04 26.27
C THR A 116 33.96 10.31 25.61
N GLY A 117 33.06 11.24 25.24
CA GLY A 117 33.39 12.41 24.40
C GLY A 117 33.80 12.03 22.97
N GLY A 118 33.40 10.85 22.51
CA GLY A 118 33.69 10.32 21.18
C GLY A 118 32.80 10.88 20.08
N ARG A 119 33.09 10.45 18.84
CA ARG A 119 32.29 10.78 17.67
C ARG A 119 30.95 10.03 17.68
N LEU A 120 29.86 10.71 17.36
CA LEU A 120 28.55 10.09 17.17
C LEU A 120 28.60 9.01 16.06
N PRO A 121 27.92 7.87 16.24
CA PRO A 121 27.93 6.80 15.25
C PRO A 121 27.25 7.25 13.96
N ASP A 122 27.80 6.81 12.82
CA ASP A 122 27.09 6.84 11.55
C ASP A 122 26.25 5.57 11.37
N GLU A 123 25.35 5.58 10.38
CA GLU A 123 24.46 4.46 10.08
C GLU A 123 25.23 3.22 9.59
N GLY A 124 26.42 3.38 8.99
CA GLY A 124 27.24 2.27 8.53
C GLY A 124 27.80 1.45 9.68
N LEU A 125 28.27 2.12 10.73
CA LEU A 125 28.71 1.46 11.96
C LEU A 125 27.57 0.68 12.62
N VAL A 126 26.36 1.26 12.65
CA VAL A 126 25.18 0.57 13.19
C VAL A 126 24.84 -0.67 12.37
N ASP A 127 24.83 -0.60 11.03
CA ASP A 127 24.57 -1.77 10.18
C ASP A 127 25.62 -2.88 10.38
N ILE A 128 26.91 -2.52 10.43
CA ILE A 128 27.99 -3.49 10.67
C ILE A 128 27.78 -4.20 12.02
N GLN A 129 27.50 -3.44 13.09
CA GLN A 129 27.34 -4.01 14.42
C GLN A 129 26.00 -4.73 14.64
N THR A 130 25.04 -4.58 13.73
CA THR A 130 23.74 -5.27 13.79
C THR A 130 23.59 -6.36 12.72
N ARG A 131 24.65 -6.64 11.96
CA ARG A 131 24.63 -7.58 10.83
C ARG A 131 24.14 -8.99 11.20
N VAL A 132 24.58 -9.51 12.34
CA VAL A 132 24.18 -10.84 12.81
C VAL A 132 22.67 -10.86 13.13
N MET A 133 22.19 -9.90 13.92
CA MET A 133 20.77 -9.77 14.24
C MET A 133 19.90 -9.56 13.00
N ARG A 134 20.42 -8.87 11.98
CA ARG A 134 19.74 -8.74 10.67
C ARG A 134 19.59 -10.10 9.97
N ILE A 135 20.61 -10.94 10.00
CA ILE A 135 20.55 -12.29 9.42
C ILE A 135 19.56 -13.16 10.20
N GLU A 136 19.63 -13.13 11.53
CA GLU A 136 18.71 -13.88 12.40
C GLU A 136 17.26 -13.46 12.21
N SER A 137 16.99 -12.15 12.18
CA SER A 137 15.66 -11.59 11.89
C SER A 137 15.12 -12.06 10.53
N GLN A 138 15.99 -12.11 9.51
CA GLN A 138 15.61 -12.62 8.19
C GLN A 138 15.36 -14.13 8.17
N MET A 139 16.09 -14.91 8.98
CA MET A 139 15.82 -16.35 9.12
C MET A 139 14.49 -16.59 9.82
N HIS A 140 14.22 -15.84 10.90
CA HIS A 140 12.95 -15.89 11.62
C HIS A 140 11.77 -15.48 10.73
N LEU A 141 11.91 -14.42 9.93
CA LEU A 141 10.90 -14.05 8.95
C LEU A 141 10.60 -15.21 7.97
N ARG A 142 11.64 -15.89 7.48
CA ARG A 142 11.46 -17.01 6.54
C ARG A 142 10.72 -18.18 7.16
N SER A 143 10.96 -18.51 8.43
CA SER A 143 10.18 -19.55 9.10
C SER A 143 8.71 -19.15 9.23
N LEU A 144 8.43 -17.89 9.56
CA LEU A 144 7.05 -17.41 9.70
C LEU A 144 6.27 -17.35 8.38
N ILE A 145 6.92 -17.02 7.27
CA ILE A 145 6.25 -16.92 5.96
C ILE A 145 5.61 -18.25 5.53
N ILE A 146 6.21 -19.38 5.88
CA ILE A 146 5.70 -20.71 5.49
C ILE A 146 4.36 -21.00 6.19
N ASP A 147 4.24 -20.60 7.44
CA ASP A 147 3.11 -20.98 8.30
C ASP A 147 1.97 -19.95 8.29
N ASN A 148 2.21 -18.74 7.76
CA ASN A 148 1.28 -17.62 7.86
C ASN A 148 0.94 -17.04 6.47
N PRO A 149 -0.16 -17.49 5.82
CA PRO A 149 -0.58 -17.01 4.51
C PRO A 149 -0.76 -15.48 4.39
N GLU A 150 -1.26 -14.81 5.44
CA GLU A 150 -1.40 -13.33 5.45
C GLU A 150 -0.02 -12.65 5.36
N LEU A 151 0.97 -13.17 6.09
CA LEU A 151 2.35 -12.68 6.04
C LEU A 151 3.01 -12.98 4.68
N GLN A 152 2.76 -14.17 4.12
CA GLN A 152 3.24 -14.54 2.80
C GLN A 152 2.70 -13.62 1.70
N GLU A 153 1.39 -13.33 1.72
CA GLU A 153 0.75 -12.42 0.77
C GLU A 153 1.33 -11.00 0.88
N SER A 154 1.45 -10.49 2.10
CA SER A 154 2.04 -9.16 2.34
C SER A 154 3.51 -9.08 1.88
N TYR A 155 4.30 -10.12 2.12
CA TYR A 155 5.67 -10.23 1.63
C TYR A 155 5.74 -10.28 0.10
N SER A 156 4.86 -11.04 -0.55
CA SER A 156 4.77 -11.08 -2.02
C SER A 156 4.43 -9.72 -2.61
N SER A 157 3.48 -9.00 -2.01
CA SER A 157 3.12 -7.65 -2.47
C SER A 157 4.28 -6.67 -2.36
N LEU A 158 5.09 -6.76 -1.30
CA LEU A 158 6.32 -5.97 -1.16
C LEU A 158 7.34 -6.34 -2.25
N LYS A 159 7.57 -7.63 -2.47
CA LYS A 159 8.49 -8.12 -3.52
C LYS A 159 8.08 -7.62 -4.90
N ASP A 160 6.81 -7.69 -5.26
CA ASP A 160 6.32 -7.21 -6.56
C ASP A 160 6.52 -5.69 -6.74
N ALA A 161 6.40 -4.90 -5.66
CA ALA A 161 6.69 -3.47 -5.71
C ALA A 161 8.19 -3.21 -5.96
N MET A 162 9.07 -4.00 -5.34
CA MET A 162 10.51 -3.92 -5.57
C MET A 162 10.90 -4.34 -6.98
N ASP A 163 10.36 -5.46 -7.48
CA ASP A 163 10.65 -5.97 -8.82
C ASP A 163 10.18 -4.98 -9.90
N ARG A 164 9.03 -4.30 -9.70
CA ARG A 164 8.57 -3.21 -10.58
C ARG A 164 9.51 -2.02 -10.58
N TYR A 165 10.04 -1.62 -9.43
CA TYR A 165 11.01 -0.53 -9.33
C TYR A 165 12.31 -0.85 -10.06
N GLU A 166 12.87 -2.04 -9.84
CA GLU A 166 14.12 -2.46 -10.47
C GLU A 166 13.99 -2.50 -11.99
N LYS A 167 12.92 -3.11 -12.53
CA LYS A 167 12.62 -3.10 -13.97
C LYS A 167 12.59 -1.69 -14.57
N HIS A 168 11.92 -0.74 -13.89
CA HIS A 168 11.84 0.64 -14.37
C HIS A 168 13.16 1.39 -14.23
N LYS A 169 13.92 1.14 -13.17
CA LYS A 169 15.21 1.77 -12.93
C LYS A 169 16.21 1.38 -14.02
N ASP A 170 16.20 0.13 -14.46
CA ASP A 170 17.11 -0.33 -15.51
C ASP A 170 16.67 0.15 -16.89
N ALA A 171 15.37 0.14 -17.19
CA ALA A 171 14.83 0.73 -18.42
C ALA A 171 14.98 2.26 -18.52
N SER A 172 15.30 2.95 -17.42
CA SER A 172 15.57 4.40 -17.40
C SER A 172 17.06 4.73 -17.61
N LYS A 173 17.94 3.73 -17.73
CA LYS A 173 19.38 3.90 -17.95
C LYS A 173 19.78 3.72 -19.43
N GLU A 174 18.90 3.13 -20.23
CA GLU A 174 19.01 3.04 -21.70
C GLU A 174 18.51 4.33 -22.35
#